data_AF-A0A2E2WH64-F1
#
_entry.id   AF-A0A2E2WH64-F1
#
_cell.length_a   1.000
_cell.length_b   1.000
_cell.length_c   1.000
_cell.angle_alpha   90.00
_cell.angle_beta   90.00
_cell.angle_gamma   90.00
#
_symmetry.space_group_name_H-M   'P 1'
#
loop_
_entity.id
_entity.type
_entity.pdbx_description
1 polymer ?
#
loop_
_entity_poly.entity_id
_entity_poly.type
_entity_poly.pdbx_seq_one_letter_code
_entity_poly.pdbx_strand_id
1 'polypeptide(L)' 'MEFLAAHKHEASYSKAPEICVEVVFSSNSEAELAEKRRLYFEQGAQEVWICDDAGTMFFFAPAGQLSQSQLIPEFH' A
#
# COMPACT_ATOMS: atom_id res chain seq x y z
N MET A 1 -5.32 -14.47 -1.62
CA MET A 1 -5.05 -15.47 -0.55
C MET A 1 -3.74 -16.24 -0.77
N GLU A 2 -3.21 -16.31 -2.00
CA GLU A 2 -1.97 -17.05 -2.31
C GLU A 2 -0.71 -16.49 -1.61
N PHE A 3 -0.56 -15.16 -1.50
CA PHE A 3 0.60 -14.53 -0.85
C PHE A 3 0.76 -14.96 0.61
N LEU A 4 -0.30 -14.86 1.43
CA LEU A 4 -0.26 -15.28 2.84
C LEU A 4 -0.01 -16.78 2.98
N ALA A 5 -0.59 -17.60 2.11
CA ALA A 5 -0.36 -19.04 2.14
C ALA A 5 1.11 -19.41 1.85
N ALA A 6 1.77 -18.68 0.95
CA ALA A 6 3.17 -18.86 0.60
C ALA A 6 4.14 -18.39 1.68
N HIS A 7 3.80 -17.31 2.40
CA HIS A 7 4.73 -16.62 3.31
C HIS A 7 4.37 -16.73 4.81
N LYS A 8 3.29 -17.42 5.19
CA LYS A 8 2.74 -17.49 6.58
C LYS A 8 3.71 -17.81 7.73
N HIS A 9 4.87 -18.40 7.47
CA HIS A 9 5.86 -18.76 8.50
C HIS A 9 7.10 -17.86 8.51
N GLU A 10 7.15 -16.84 7.66
CA GLU A 10 8.24 -15.87 7.62
C GLU A 10 8.05 -14.82 8.73
N ALA A 11 9.09 -14.60 9.53
CA ALA A 11 9.09 -13.56 10.55
C ALA A 11 9.12 -12.14 9.95
N SER A 12 9.58 -12.01 8.71
CA SER A 12 9.60 -10.79 7.90
C SER A 12 9.43 -11.17 6.44
N TYR A 13 8.48 -10.56 5.73
CA TYR A 13 8.25 -10.86 4.32
C TYR A 13 9.34 -10.25 3.44
N SER A 14 9.92 -11.07 2.58
CA SER A 14 10.93 -10.64 1.60
C SER A 14 10.35 -9.92 0.38
N LYS A 15 9.02 -9.92 0.24
CA LYS A 15 8.26 -9.23 -0.81
C LYS A 15 7.05 -8.53 -0.21
N ALA A 16 6.57 -7.52 -0.90
CA ALA A 16 5.30 -6.88 -0.58
C ALA A 16 4.13 -7.70 -1.19
N PRO A 17 2.95 -7.68 -0.54
CA PRO A 17 1.71 -8.13 -1.16
C PRO A 17 1.31 -7.20 -2.33
N GLU A 18 0.31 -7.61 -3.11
CA GLU A 18 -0.20 -6.85 -4.26
C GLU A 18 -0.71 -5.46 -3.87
N ILE A 19 -1.33 -5.35 -2.70
CA ILE A 19 -1.83 -4.09 -2.13
C ILE A 19 -1.22 -3.91 -0.73
N CYS A 20 -0.54 -2.78 -0.52
CA CYS A 20 -0.11 -2.33 0.82
C CYS A 20 -0.99 -1.17 1.28
N VAL A 21 -1.45 -1.18 2.53
CA VAL A 21 -2.29 -0.10 3.08
C VAL A 21 -1.57 0.54 4.27
N GLU A 22 -1.40 1.86 4.22
CA GLU A 22 -0.87 2.68 5.31
C GLU A 22 -1.98 3.55 5.90
N VAL A 23 -2.07 3.58 7.23
CA VAL A 23 -2.99 4.47 7.95
C VAL A 23 -2.20 5.65 8.50
N VAL A 24 -2.56 6.86 8.07
CA VAL A 24 -1.92 8.09 8.49
C VAL A 24 -2.41 8.48 9.87
N PHE A 25 -1.46 8.80 10.75
CA PHE A 25 -1.71 9.51 11.99
C PHE A 25 -0.99 10.86 11.94
N SER A 26 -1.38 11.79 12.81
CA SER A 26 -0.89 13.18 12.82
C SER A 26 0.63 13.35 12.90
N SER A 27 1.38 12.29 13.22
CA SER A 27 2.84 12.27 13.29
C SER A 27 3.54 11.89 11.99
N ASN A 28 2.84 11.31 11.01
CA ASN A 28 3.46 10.83 9.78
C ASN A 28 3.72 12.01 8.84
N SER A 29 4.95 12.16 8.39
CA SER A 29 5.30 13.16 7.38
C SER A 29 4.99 12.66 5.97
N GLU A 30 4.69 13.59 5.05
CA GLU A 30 4.52 13.26 3.62
C GLU A 30 5.77 12.57 3.05
N ALA A 31 6.95 12.99 3.48
CA ALA A 31 8.22 12.38 3.08
C ALA A 31 8.35 10.92 3.53
N GLU A 32 7.91 10.60 4.75
CA GLU A 32 7.90 9.22 5.25
C GLU A 32 6.93 8.33 4.47
N LEU A 33 5.73 8.84 4.18
CA LEU A 33 4.74 8.12 3.38
C LEU A 33 5.20 7.93 1.93
N ALA A 34 5.89 8.92 1.36
CA ALA A 34 6.50 8.80 0.03
C ALA A 34 7.60 7.73 0.00
N GLU A 35 8.46 7.69 1.02
CA GLU A 35 9.52 6.69 1.11
C GLU A 35 8.97 5.27 1.31
N LYS A 36 7.98 5.10 2.21
CA LYS A 36 7.29 3.81 2.41
C LYS A 36 6.67 3.30 1.10
N ARG A 37 5.94 4.17 0.37
CA ARG A 37 5.37 3.83 -0.95
C ARG A 37 6.44 3.35 -1.92
N ARG A 38 7.56 4.09 -2.04
CA ARG A 38 8.69 3.72 -2.91
C ARG A 38 9.20 2.31 -2.57
N LEU A 39 9.45 2.04 -1.30
CA LEU A 39 9.94 0.74 -0.83
C LEU A 39 8.94 -0.39 -1.11
N TYR A 40 7.63 -0.16 -0.91
CA TYR A 40 6.63 -1.18 -1.24
C TYR A 40 6.58 -1.51 -2.73
N PHE A 41 6.66 -0.51 -3.60
CA PHE A 41 6.73 -0.75 -5.04
C PHE A 41 8.01 -1.49 -5.45
N GLU A 42 9.16 -1.15 -4.86
CA GLU A 42 10.42 -1.88 -5.07
C GLU A 42 10.34 -3.35 -4.64
N GLN A 43 9.51 -3.64 -3.63
CA GLN A 43 9.29 -4.99 -3.12
C GLN A 43 8.13 -5.74 -3.80
N GLY A 44 7.52 -5.16 -4.83
CA GLY A 44 6.54 -5.84 -5.70
C GLY A 44 5.07 -5.48 -5.46
N ALA A 45 4.77 -4.47 -4.63
CA ALA A 45 3.42 -3.95 -4.53
C ALA A 45 2.95 -3.41 -5.89
N GLN A 46 1.70 -3.65 -6.23
CA GLN A 46 1.06 -3.12 -7.43
C GLN A 46 0.28 -1.85 -7.11
N GLU A 47 -0.32 -1.78 -5.92
CA GLU A 47 -0.91 -0.57 -5.39
C GLU A 47 -0.49 -0.33 -3.94
N VAL A 48 -0.36 0.96 -3.57
CA VAL A 48 -0.25 1.39 -2.18
C VAL A 48 -1.37 2.35 -1.88
N TRP A 49 -2.11 2.08 -0.82
CA TRP A 49 -3.26 2.86 -0.40
C TRP A 49 -2.94 3.61 0.88
N ILE A 50 -3.32 4.88 0.95
CA ILE A 50 -3.17 5.71 2.13
C ILE A 50 -4.55 6.03 2.66
N CYS A 51 -4.82 5.70 3.92
CA CYS A 51 -6.02 6.09 4.63
C CYS A 51 -5.68 7.25 5.57
N ASP A 52 -6.34 8.40 5.43
CA ASP A 52 -6.18 9.49 6.39
C ASP A 52 -7.05 9.32 7.65
N ASP A 53 -6.96 10.27 8.58
CA ASP A 53 -7.69 10.27 9.85
C ASP A 53 -9.20 10.51 9.70
N ALA A 54 -9.62 11.07 8.57
CA ALA A 54 -11.02 11.20 8.17
C ALA A 54 -11.56 9.92 7.48
N GLY A 55 -10.69 8.93 7.23
CA GLY A 55 -11.03 7.71 6.49
C GLY A 55 -11.01 7.88 4.97
N THR A 56 -10.49 9.00 4.46
CA THR A 56 -10.32 9.22 3.02
C THR A 56 -9.23 8.31 2.49
N MET A 57 -9.52 7.66 1.37
CA MET A 57 -8.62 6.72 0.72
C MET A 57 -7.94 7.36 -0.49
N PHE A 58 -6.62 7.27 -0.54
CA PHE A 58 -5.79 7.70 -1.66
C PHE A 58 -5.08 6.50 -2.27
N PHE A 59 -5.25 6.30 -3.57
CA PHE A 59 -4.71 5.15 -4.29
C PHE A 59 -3.47 5.54 -5.09
N PHE A 60 -2.43 4.72 -5.05
CA PHE A 60 -1.20 4.93 -5.81
C PHE A 60 -0.78 3.66 -6.53
N ALA A 61 -0.35 3.79 -7.78
CA ALA A 61 0.40 2.79 -8.53
C ALA A 61 1.84 3.29 -8.73
N PRO A 62 2.77 2.44 -9.24
CA PRO A 62 4.12 2.89 -9.57
C PRO A 62 4.17 4.09 -10.52
N ALA A 63 3.14 4.26 -11.36
CA ALA A 63 3.00 5.38 -12.29
C ALA A 63 2.51 6.69 -11.63
N GLY A 64 2.07 6.66 -10.37
CA GLY A 64 1.57 7.82 -9.65
C GLY A 64 0.19 7.60 -9.00
N GLN A 65 -0.44 8.70 -8.60
CA GLN A 65 -1.75 8.69 -7.94
C GLN A 65 -2.85 8.29 -8.91
N LEU A 66 -3.81 7.50 -8.40
CA LEU A 66 -4.98 7.05 -9.13
C LEU A 66 -6.24 7.69 -8.55
N SER A 67 -7.27 7.83 -9.38
CA SER A 67 -8.61 8.26 -8.93
C SER A 67 -9.39 7.16 -8.21
N GLN A 68 -9.06 5.90 -8.45
CA GLN A 68 -9.65 4.70 -7.84
C GLN A 68 -8.66 3.54 -7.96
N SER A 69 -8.86 2.47 -7.18
CA SER A 69 -8.09 1.23 -7.34
C SER A 69 -8.35 0.59 -8.71
N GLN A 70 -7.29 0.09 -9.36
CA GLN A 70 -7.37 -0.75 -10.55
C GLN A 70 -7.57 -2.22 -10.20
N LEU A 71 -7.04 -2.65 -9.04
CA LEU A 71 -7.16 -4.02 -8.55
C LEU A 71 -8.52 -4.31 -7.89
N ILE A 72 -9.12 -3.31 -7.25
CA ILE A 72 -10.44 -3.41 -6.61
C ILE A 72 -11.31 -2.19 -6.99
N PRO A 73 -11.83 -2.11 -8.23
CA PRO A 73 -12.59 -0.96 -8.72
C PRO A 73 -13.87 -0.66 -7.94
N GLU A 74 -14.43 -1.65 -7.23
CA GLU A 74 -15.65 -1.50 -6.42
C GLU A 74 -15.40 -0.95 -5.01
N PHE A 75 -14.13 -0.68 -4.65
CA PHE A 75 -13.79 -0.08 -3.37
C PHE A 75 -13.97 1.45 -3.45
N HIS A 76 -14.79 2.00 -2.55
CA HIS A 76 -15.23 3.40 -2.53
C HIS A 76 -15.05 4.03 -1.14
#